data_AF-A0AAD8B6S2-F1
#
_entry.id   AF-A0AAD8B6S2-F1
#
_cell.length_a   1.000
_cell.length_b   1.000
_cell.length_c   1.000
_cell.angle_alpha   90.00
_cell.angle_beta   90.00
_cell.angle_gamma   90.00
#
_symmetry.space_group_name_H-M   'P 1'
#
loop_
_entity.id
_entity.type
_entity.pdbx_description
1 polymer ?
#
loop_
_entity_poly.entity_id
_entity_poly.type
_entity_poly.pdbx_seq_one_letter_code
_entity_poly.pdbx_strand_id
1 'polypeptide(L)' 'EQEFMCGEAANDLHTVCTYCSKDPDHSKFIPIDNFTIEHIPEESRRPDIYKIVKAIADLTVKISVSKLSPNRP' A
#
# COMPACT_ATOMS: atom_id res chain seq x y z
N GLU A 1 -15.74 -8.92 -20.97
CA GLU A 1 -15.19 -7.80 -20.19
C GLU A 1 -14.25 -8.36 -19.13
N GLN A 2 -13.11 -7.72 -18.85
CA GLN A 2 -12.23 -8.16 -17.77
C GLN A 2 -12.39 -7.15 -16.63
N GLU A 3 -13.20 -7.53 -15.66
CA GLU A 3 -13.50 -6.66 -14.52
C GLU A 3 -12.23 -6.44 -13.70
N PHE A 4 -11.84 -5.17 -13.56
CA PHE A 4 -10.85 -4.75 -12.57
C PHE A 4 -11.47 -4.93 -11.19
N MET A 5 -11.36 -6.14 -10.66
CA MET A 5 -11.80 -6.48 -9.30
C MET A 5 -10.70 -6.10 -8.32
N CYS A 6 -10.65 -4.82 -7.96
CA CYS A 6 -10.16 -4.42 -6.65
C CYS A 6 -11.33 -4.56 -5.66
N GLY A 7 -11.78 -5.80 -5.48
CA GLY A 7 -13.00 -6.17 -4.77
C GLY A 7 -12.78 -6.45 -3.29
N GLU A 8 -13.77 -6.07 -2.50
CA GLU A 8 -13.81 -6.06 -1.04
C GLU A 8 -13.59 -7.45 -0.41
N ALA A 9 -12.50 -7.59 0.32
CA ALA A 9 -12.50 -8.35 1.56
C ALA A 9 -12.13 -7.38 2.67
N ALA A 10 -12.80 -7.47 3.82
CA ALA A 10 -12.63 -6.59 4.98
C ALA A 10 -11.21 -6.60 5.61
N ASN A 11 -10.22 -7.22 4.96
CA ASN A 11 -8.87 -7.38 5.48
C ASN A 11 -7.87 -6.89 4.45
N ASP A 12 -7.22 -5.77 4.80
CA ASP A 12 -5.85 -5.46 4.44
C ASP A 12 -5.56 -5.10 2.96
N LEU A 13 -4.54 -4.27 2.72
CA LEU A 13 -4.02 -4.02 1.36
C LEU A 13 -3.40 -5.30 0.74
N HIS A 14 -3.28 -6.36 1.52
CA HIS A 14 -2.47 -7.56 1.25
C HIS A 14 -3.07 -8.54 0.25
N THR A 15 -4.37 -8.52 0.03
CA THR A 15 -5.06 -9.57 -0.74
C THR A 15 -5.51 -9.11 -2.13
N VAL A 16 -5.50 -7.79 -2.39
CA VAL A 16 -6.22 -7.23 -3.55
C VAL A 16 -5.37 -6.20 -4.30
N CYS A 17 -4.24 -6.61 -4.87
CA CYS A 17 -3.62 -5.88 -5.98
C CYS A 17 -2.60 -6.70 -6.77
N THR A 18 -2.87 -8.00 -6.97
CA THR A 18 -1.98 -8.87 -7.75
C THR A 18 -1.93 -8.54 -9.24
N TYR A 19 -2.90 -7.75 -9.74
CA TYR A 19 -3.03 -7.40 -11.16
C TYR A 19 -3.30 -5.91 -11.37
N CYS A 20 -2.49 -5.03 -10.78
CA CYS A 20 -2.52 -3.61 -11.14
C CYS A 20 -1.61 -3.33 -12.34
N SER A 21 -2.19 -2.82 -13.43
CA SER A 21 -1.45 -2.43 -14.64
C SER A 21 -0.83 -1.02 -14.56
N LYS A 22 -1.24 -0.21 -13.57
CA LYS A 22 -0.74 1.16 -13.38
C LYS A 22 0.57 1.20 -12.61
N ASP A 23 0.66 0.36 -11.59
CA ASP A 23 1.86 0.17 -10.80
C ASP A 23 2.05 -1.35 -10.56
N PRO A 24 2.91 -1.99 -11.38
CA PRO A 24 3.17 -3.41 -11.26
C PRO A 24 3.88 -3.78 -9.95
N ASP A 25 4.45 -2.81 -9.24
CA ASP A 25 5.17 -3.01 -7.99
C ASP A 25 4.27 -2.91 -6.75
N HIS A 26 2.94 -2.77 -6.91
CA HIS A 26 2.00 -2.87 -5.77
C HIS A 26 2.16 -4.16 -4.96
N SER A 27 2.61 -5.25 -5.58
CA SER A 27 2.89 -6.51 -4.88
C SER A 27 4.05 -6.42 -3.89
N LYS A 28 4.92 -5.41 -4.01
CA LYS A 28 6.05 -5.16 -3.11
C LYS A 28 5.68 -4.23 -1.96
N PHE A 29 4.41 -3.82 -1.84
CA PHE A 29 3.96 -2.98 -0.74
C PHE A 29 4.25 -3.67 0.61
N ILE A 30 4.92 -2.94 1.51
CA ILE A 30 5.27 -3.46 2.83
C ILE A 30 4.18 -3.06 3.83
N PRO A 31 3.52 -4.04 4.45
CA PRO A 31 2.53 -3.81 5.49
C PRO A 31 3.08 -3.01 6.66
N ILE A 32 2.29 -2.13 7.26
CA ILE A 32 2.76 -1.38 8.42
C ILE A 32 3.15 -2.31 9.58
N ASP A 33 2.41 -3.40 9.78
CA ASP A 33 2.71 -4.40 10.80
C ASP A 33 4.00 -5.17 10.53
N ASN A 34 4.38 -5.33 9.25
CA ASN A 34 5.62 -5.98 8.84
C ASN A 34 6.76 -4.97 8.58
N PHE A 35 6.49 -3.67 8.69
CA PHE A 35 7.47 -2.62 8.45
C PHE A 35 8.48 -2.52 9.60
N THR A 36 9.72 -2.87 9.29
CA THR A 36 10.88 -2.80 10.18
C THR A 36 11.91 -1.78 9.70
N ILE A 37 12.84 -1.40 10.58
CA ILE A 37 13.94 -0.48 10.24
C ILE A 37 14.83 -0.98 9.08
N GLU A 38 14.86 -2.29 8.82
CA GLU A 38 15.64 -2.88 7.73
C GLU A 38 15.12 -2.52 6.35
N HIS A 39 13.83 -2.19 6.25
CA HIS A 39 13.19 -1.71 5.01
C HIS A 39 13.54 -0.25 4.69
N ILE A 40 14.20 0.45 5.61
CA ILE A 40 14.74 1.79 5.38
C ILE A 40 16.13 1.63 4.73
N PRO A 41 16.48 2.46 3.72
CA PRO A 41 17.81 2.45 3.13
C PRO A 41 18.90 2.53 4.20
N GLU A 42 19.99 1.79 4.03
CA GLU A 42 21.02 1.61 5.06
C GLU A 42 21.56 2.93 5.61
N GLU A 43 21.82 3.89 4.71
CA GLU A 43 22.26 5.27 4.97
C GLU A 43 21.34 6.03 5.96
N SER A 44 20.06 5.66 6.04
CA SER A 44 19.02 6.36 6.79
C SER A 44 18.32 5.50 7.85
N ARG A 45 18.88 4.34 8.22
CA ARG A 45 18.41 3.44 9.30
C ARG A 45 18.63 4.01 10.70
N ARG A 46 18.16 5.23 10.92
CA ARG A 46 18.20 5.88 12.21
C ARG A 46 16.91 5.60 12.99
N PRO A 47 16.97 5.38 14.30
CA PRO A 47 15.78 5.11 15.12
C PRO A 47 14.71 6.20 15.07
N ASP A 48 15.11 7.46 14.89
CA ASP A 48 14.19 8.60 14.79
C ASP A 48 13.42 8.61 13.46
N ILE A 49 14.09 8.30 12.35
CA ILE A 49 13.48 8.14 11.02
C ILE A 49 12.50 6.97 11.02
N TYR A 50 12.88 5.84 11.60
CA TYR A 50 11.96 4.71 11.75
C TYR A 50 10.71 5.09 12.54
N LYS A 51 10.86 5.76 13.67
CA LYS A 51 9.73 6.18 14.52
C LYS A 51 8.79 7.14 13.82
N ILE A 52 9.32 8.15 13.11
CA ILE A 52 8.46 9.12 12.42
C ILE A 52 7.73 8.48 11.25
N VAL A 53 8.40 7.62 10.46
CA VAL A 53 7.77 6.90 9.35
C VAL A 53 6.66 5.98 9.87
N LYS A 54 6.95 5.19 10.93
CA LYS A 54 5.96 4.32 11.57
C LYS A 54 4.75 5.14 12.07
N ALA A 55 4.98 6.22 12.79
CA ALA A 55 3.91 7.06 13.33
C ALA A 55 3.04 7.70 12.23
N ILE A 56 3.66 8.20 11.15
CA ILE A 56 2.93 8.77 10.02
C ILE A 56 2.07 7.68 9.34
N ALA A 57 2.64 6.50 9.13
CA ALA A 57 1.91 5.39 8.50
C ALA A 57 0.74 4.90 9.38
N ASP A 58 0.93 4.80 10.70
CA ASP A 58 -0.14 4.43 11.64
C ASP A 58 -1.29 5.46 11.66
N LEU A 59 -0.98 6.74 11.43
CA LEU A 59 -1.98 7.82 11.32
C LEU A 59 -2.63 7.91 9.93
N THR A 60 -2.03 7.28 8.92
CA THR A 60 -2.51 7.38 7.54
C THR A 60 -3.66 6.41 7.32
N VAL A 61 -4.83 6.94 6.96
CA VAL A 61 -6.01 6.13 6.63
C VAL A 61 -6.02 5.74 5.16
N LYS A 62 -6.40 4.49 4.87
CA LYS A 62 -6.63 4.00 3.51
C LYS A 62 -8.06 4.29 3.08
N ILE A 63 -8.21 4.96 1.94
CA ILE A 63 -9.52 5.16 1.29
C ILE A 63 -9.64 4.14 0.16
N SER A 64 -10.61 3.23 0.28
CA SER A 64 -10.94 2.25 -0.75
C SER A 64 -12.13 2.74 -1.58
N VAL A 65 -11.99 2.75 -2.90
CA VAL A 65 -13.09 3.11 -3.82
C VAL A 65 -13.26 2.01 -4.87
N SER A 66 -14.48 1.52 -5.03
CA SER A 66 -14.82 0.47 -6.00
C SER A 66 -15.24 1.04 -7.37
N LYS A 67 -15.56 2.34 -7.44
CA LYS A 67 -16.10 2.97 -8.64
C LYS A 67 -15.02 3.68 -9.44
N LEU A 68 -14.89 3.31 -10.71
CA LEU A 68 -14.07 4.02 -11.70
C LEU A 68 -14.96 4.94 -12.54
N SER A 69 -14.44 6.11 -12.94
CA SER A 69 -15.12 6.96 -13.92
C SER A 69 -15.10 6.26 -15.29
N PRO A 70 -16.24 6.09 -15.98
CA PRO A 70 -16.30 5.41 -17.27
C PRO A 70 -15.41 6.05 -18.35
N ASN A 71 -15.17 7.36 -18.25
CA ASN A 71 -14.43 8.15 -19.24
C ASN A 71 -13.14 8.75 -18.64
N ARG A 72 -12.46 8.05 -17.73
CA ARG A 72 -11.12 8.44 -17.27
C ARG A 72 -10.14 8.27 -18.45
N PRO A 73 -9.43 9.33 -18.91
CA PRO A 73 -8.37 9.21 -19.92
C PRO A 73 -7.26 8.24 -19.50
#